data_AF-A0A8T1S424-F1
#
_entry.id   AF-A0A8T1S424-F1
#
_cell.length_a   1.000
_cell.length_b   1.000
_cell.length_c   1.000
_cell.angle_alpha   90.00
_cell.angle_beta   90.00
_cell.angle_gamma   90.00
#
_symmetry.space_group_name_H-M   'P 1'
#
loop_
_entity.id
_entity.type
_entity.pdbx_description
1 polymer ?
#
loop_
_entity_poly.entity_id
_entity_poly.type
_entity_poly.pdbx_seq_one_letter_code
_entity_poly.pdbx_strand_id
1 'polypeptide(L)'
;QDPGQQLAMLGKAHEFFQICDVEGKGFIARRDMQRLHGELPLSLEELEKVFDTLDADGNGSLTPEEFTTGLSQFLFGQMASMNEMHESDNENVYQSKWEESCAKADEEEDEDRQFSDLMDRLGTNKILEDENNIRQLWSQLRKDEPRLLSNFEEFLVRVFSQLQEADNEKNELECALKKKIAVYDEEIQHLYEEMEQQIKNEKEQFLLKDTERFQSRSQALEHKLVSKEQELEQLVQKQKRLEGQCKELHNDKQETKVENTKLKLTNQELLQELDRTSQELIVAQQQLQMLQEEASRLHEE
;
A
#
# COMPACT_ATOMS: atom_id res chain seq x y z
N GLN A 1 -1.84 0.14 -42.74
CA GLN A 1 -1.80 -0.37 -41.35
C GLN A 1 -2.90 0.33 -40.59
N ASP A 2 -3.94 -0.41 -40.21
CA ASP A 2 -5.14 0.12 -39.57
C ASP A 2 -5.01 -0.05 -38.04
N PRO A 3 -4.83 1.03 -37.25
CA PRO A 3 -4.54 0.93 -35.81
C PRO A 3 -5.71 0.34 -35.00
N GLY A 4 -6.93 0.32 -35.56
CA GLY A 4 -8.10 -0.25 -34.90
C GLY A 4 -8.06 -1.77 -34.76
N GLN A 5 -7.44 -2.49 -35.70
CA GLN A 5 -7.33 -3.95 -35.64
C GLN A 5 -6.29 -4.41 -34.60
N GLN A 6 -5.21 -3.64 -34.42
CA GLN A 6 -4.19 -3.93 -33.42
C GLN A 6 -4.73 -3.81 -31.99
N LEU A 7 -5.55 -2.78 -31.70
CA LEU A 7 -6.17 -2.62 -30.38
C LEU A 7 -7.17 -3.74 -30.05
N ALA A 8 -7.99 -4.14 -31.03
CA ALA A 8 -8.96 -5.22 -30.85
C ALA A 8 -8.26 -6.58 -30.64
N MET A 9 -7.13 -6.81 -31.31
CA MET A 9 -6.31 -8.03 -31.12
C MET A 9 -5.57 -8.03 -29.79
N LEU A 10 -5.05 -6.88 -29.33
CA LEU A 10 -4.46 -6.73 -27.99
C LEU A 10 -5.48 -7.01 -26.89
N GLY A 11 -6.71 -6.52 -27.04
CA GLY A 11 -7.81 -6.81 -26.12
C GLY A 11 -8.13 -8.31 -26.04
N LYS A 12 -8.23 -8.98 -27.19
CA LYS A 12 -8.44 -10.43 -27.24
C LYS A 12 -7.26 -11.22 -26.65
N ALA A 13 -6.02 -10.83 -26.94
CA ALA A 13 -4.83 -11.48 -26.39
C ALA A 13 -4.77 -11.34 -24.85
N HIS A 14 -5.22 -10.21 -24.30
CA HIS A 14 -5.32 -10.00 -22.86
C HIS A 14 -6.40 -10.87 -22.20
N GLU A 15 -7.57 -11.01 -22.84
CA GLU A 15 -8.61 -11.95 -22.40
C GLU A 15 -8.13 -13.40 -22.42
N PHE A 16 -7.39 -13.80 -23.47
CA PHE A 16 -6.76 -15.12 -23.55
C PHE A 16 -5.70 -15.34 -22.47
N PHE A 17 -4.92 -14.32 -22.11
CA PHE A 17 -3.97 -14.39 -21.00
C PHE A 17 -4.67 -14.66 -19.67
N GLN A 18 -5.81 -14.00 -19.45
CA GLN A 18 -6.61 -14.17 -18.23
C GLN A 18 -7.28 -15.56 -18.14
N ILE A 19 -7.63 -16.16 -19.29
CA ILE A 19 -8.14 -17.54 -19.36
C ILE A 19 -7.00 -18.54 -19.05
N CYS A 20 -5.78 -18.28 -19.49
CA CYS A 20 -4.63 -19.14 -19.25
C CYS A 20 -4.12 -19.07 -17.80
N ASP A 21 -4.16 -17.90 -17.16
CA ASP A 21 -3.69 -17.68 -15.79
C ASP A 21 -4.83 -17.83 -14.74
N VAL A 22 -5.40 -19.04 -14.66
CA VAL A 22 -6.49 -19.37 -13.71
C VAL A 22 -6.08 -19.19 -12.25
N GLU A 23 -4.78 -19.29 -11.95
CA GLU A 23 -4.22 -19.12 -10.60
C GLU A 23 -3.89 -17.65 -10.27
N GLY A 24 -4.06 -16.71 -11.22
CA GLY A 24 -3.87 -15.27 -11.01
C GLY A 24 -2.45 -14.87 -10.63
N LYS A 25 -1.46 -15.61 -11.13
CA LYS A 25 -0.04 -15.48 -10.75
C LYS A 25 0.65 -14.31 -11.45
N GLY A 26 0.05 -13.76 -12.50
CA GLY A 26 0.62 -12.70 -13.33
C GLY A 26 1.67 -13.18 -14.32
N PHE A 27 1.86 -14.50 -14.45
CA PHE A 27 2.75 -15.14 -15.42
C PHE A 27 2.22 -16.54 -15.77
N ILE A 28 2.37 -16.94 -17.02
CA ILE A 28 1.96 -18.27 -17.50
C ILE A 28 3.19 -19.19 -17.48
N ALA A 29 3.19 -20.18 -16.59
CA ALA A 29 4.25 -21.20 -16.57
C ALA A 29 4.00 -22.27 -17.64
N ARG A 30 5.04 -22.99 -18.07
CA ARG A 30 4.94 -24.08 -19.07
C ARG A 30 3.86 -25.13 -18.73
N ARG A 31 3.66 -25.40 -17.44
CA ARG A 31 2.61 -26.32 -16.94
C ARG A 31 1.19 -25.78 -17.13
N ASP A 32 1.01 -24.46 -17.12
CA ASP A 32 -0.29 -23.81 -17.31
C ASP A 32 -0.68 -23.83 -18.79
N MET A 33 0.28 -23.69 -19.71
CA MET A 33 0.05 -23.97 -21.14
C MET A 33 -0.31 -25.44 -21.39
N GLN A 34 0.41 -26.40 -20.81
CA GLN A 34 0.10 -27.82 -20.97
C GLN A 34 -1.31 -28.21 -20.46
N ARG A 35 -1.88 -27.48 -19.50
CA ARG A 35 -3.27 -27.69 -19.03
C ARG A 35 -4.32 -27.24 -20.05
N LEU A 36 -3.97 -26.33 -20.95
CA LEU A 36 -4.83 -25.82 -22.01
C LEU A 36 -4.99 -26.82 -23.19
N HIS A 37 -4.29 -27.96 -23.12
CA HIS A 37 -4.33 -29.08 -24.08
C HIS A 37 -5.70 -29.81 -24.10
N GLY A 38 -6.74 -29.13 -24.57
CA GLY A 38 -8.10 -29.68 -24.64
C GLY A 38 -9.16 -28.60 -24.85
N GLU A 39 -8.85 -27.35 -24.50
CA GLU A 39 -9.71 -26.19 -24.78
C GLU A 39 -9.36 -25.50 -26.11
N LEU A 40 -8.14 -25.71 -26.61
CA LEU A 40 -7.68 -25.23 -27.91
C LEU A 40 -7.34 -26.41 -28.85
N PRO A 41 -7.57 -26.27 -30.17
CA PRO A 41 -7.29 -27.30 -31.17
C PRO A 41 -5.80 -27.36 -31.54
N LEU A 42 -4.90 -27.41 -30.54
CA LEU A 42 -3.45 -27.47 -30.73
C LEU A 42 -2.84 -28.65 -29.96
N SER A 43 -1.87 -29.32 -30.57
CA SER A 43 -1.16 -30.44 -29.94
C SER A 43 -0.15 -29.96 -28.90
N LEU A 44 0.20 -30.82 -27.95
CA LEU A 44 1.12 -30.49 -26.84
C LEU A 44 2.51 -30.02 -27.36
N GLU A 45 2.98 -30.61 -28.46
CA GLU A 45 4.24 -30.23 -29.12
C GLU A 45 4.17 -28.86 -29.82
N GLU A 46 3.00 -28.49 -30.37
CA GLU A 46 2.78 -27.18 -30.98
C GLU A 46 2.67 -26.10 -29.91
N LEU A 47 2.04 -26.43 -28.78
CA LEU A 47 1.91 -25.51 -27.65
C LEU A 47 3.25 -25.24 -26.97
N GLU A 48 4.12 -26.25 -26.88
CA GLU A 48 5.50 -26.07 -26.43
C GLU A 48 6.33 -25.22 -27.39
N LYS A 49 6.16 -25.39 -28.70
CA LYS A 49 6.83 -24.52 -29.70
C LYS A 49 6.35 -23.08 -29.64
N VAL A 50 5.04 -22.87 -29.43
CA VAL A 50 4.46 -21.54 -29.22
C VAL A 50 5.02 -20.94 -27.92
N PHE A 51 5.07 -21.71 -26.83
CA PHE A 51 5.67 -21.25 -25.58
C PHE A 51 7.13 -20.82 -25.77
N ASP A 52 7.95 -21.65 -26.42
CA ASP A 52 9.37 -21.36 -26.65
C ASP A 52 9.61 -20.20 -27.64
N THR A 53 8.63 -19.85 -28.49
CA THR A 53 8.71 -18.67 -29.36
C THR A 53 8.21 -17.39 -28.69
N LEU A 54 7.33 -17.52 -27.69
CA LEU A 54 6.87 -16.39 -26.88
C LEU A 54 7.83 -16.07 -25.72
N ASP A 55 8.53 -17.08 -25.19
CA ASP A 55 9.50 -17.00 -24.08
C ASP A 55 10.86 -16.51 -24.59
N ALA A 56 10.92 -15.23 -24.97
CA ALA A 56 12.11 -14.62 -25.57
C ALA A 56 13.28 -14.50 -24.58
N ASP A 57 13.00 -14.47 -23.27
CA ASP A 57 14.01 -14.41 -22.22
C ASP A 57 14.42 -15.79 -21.67
N GLY A 58 13.69 -16.84 -22.07
CA GLY A 58 13.99 -18.24 -21.75
C GLY A 58 13.88 -18.56 -20.27
N ASN A 59 13.09 -17.77 -19.53
CA ASN A 59 12.97 -17.88 -18.08
C ASN A 59 11.95 -18.96 -17.66
N GLY A 60 11.22 -19.55 -18.61
CA GLY A 60 10.21 -20.59 -18.39
C GLY A 60 8.85 -20.07 -17.87
N SER A 61 8.60 -18.77 -17.95
CA SER A 61 7.41 -18.04 -17.47
C SER A 61 7.06 -16.87 -18.40
N LEU A 62 5.93 -16.95 -19.10
CA LEU A 62 5.49 -15.87 -19.99
C LEU A 62 4.83 -14.74 -19.20
N THR A 63 5.42 -13.55 -19.26
CA THR A 63 4.79 -12.33 -18.75
C THR A 63 3.67 -11.86 -19.69
N PRO A 64 2.68 -11.08 -19.22
CA PRO A 64 1.59 -10.59 -20.06
C PRO A 64 2.07 -9.73 -21.24
N GLU A 65 3.18 -9.03 -21.08
CA GLU A 65 3.79 -8.21 -22.14
C GLU A 65 4.42 -9.11 -23.24
N GLU A 66 5.10 -10.18 -22.85
CA GLU A 66 5.68 -11.17 -23.78
C GLU A 66 4.58 -11.97 -24.50
N PHE A 67 3.53 -12.36 -23.79
CA PHE A 67 2.41 -13.09 -24.38
C PHE A 67 1.65 -12.25 -25.41
N THR A 68 1.31 -11.00 -25.07
CA THR A 68 0.56 -10.12 -26.00
C THR A 68 1.40 -9.70 -27.20
N THR A 69 2.68 -9.36 -26.98
CA THR A 69 3.59 -8.95 -28.05
C THR A 69 3.94 -10.14 -28.95
N GLY A 70 4.35 -11.26 -28.38
CA GLY A 70 4.74 -12.44 -29.13
C GLY A 70 3.58 -13.09 -29.88
N LEU A 71 2.37 -13.15 -29.28
CA LEU A 71 1.20 -13.72 -29.95
C LEU A 71 0.74 -12.84 -31.11
N SER A 72 0.82 -11.51 -30.95
CA SER A 72 0.55 -10.60 -32.05
C SER A 72 1.53 -10.84 -33.20
N GLN A 73 2.83 -10.94 -32.91
CA GLN A 73 3.87 -11.14 -33.91
C GLN A 73 3.78 -12.50 -34.60
N PHE A 74 3.39 -13.55 -33.87
CA PHE A 74 3.14 -14.89 -34.41
C PHE A 74 1.95 -14.90 -35.38
N LEU A 75 0.84 -14.25 -35.02
CA LEU A 75 -0.35 -14.13 -35.89
C LEU A 75 -0.06 -13.26 -37.13
N PHE A 76 0.71 -12.18 -36.99
CA PHE A 76 1.14 -11.36 -38.13
C PHE A 76 2.11 -12.10 -39.06
N GLY A 77 3.02 -12.92 -38.51
CA GLY A 77 3.94 -13.75 -39.30
C GLY A 77 3.21 -14.83 -40.12
N GLN A 78 2.16 -15.42 -39.55
CA GLN A 78 1.36 -16.45 -40.23
C GLN A 78 0.44 -15.86 -41.31
N MET A 79 -0.09 -14.65 -41.12
CA MET A 79 -0.90 -13.96 -42.14
C MET A 79 -0.08 -13.52 -43.36
N ALA A 80 1.19 -13.21 -43.18
CA ALA A 80 2.11 -12.92 -44.29
C ALA A 80 2.45 -14.18 -45.12
N SER A 81 2.55 -15.35 -44.47
CA SER A 81 2.85 -16.62 -45.16
C SER A 81 1.66 -17.20 -45.94
N MET A 82 0.43 -16.74 -45.68
CA MET A 82 -0.78 -17.25 -46.34
C MET A 82 -1.21 -16.40 -47.55
N ASN A 83 -0.51 -15.29 -47.82
CA ASN A 83 -0.84 -14.33 -48.88
C ASN A 83 0.05 -14.47 -50.15
N GLU A 84 0.87 -15.52 -50.27
CA GLU A 84 1.74 -15.78 -51.44
C GLU A 84 1.15 -16.78 -52.46
N MET A 85 -0.17 -16.95 -52.53
CA MET A 85 -0.75 -17.91 -53.50
C MET A 85 -2.02 -17.45 -54.21
N HIS A 86 -2.14 -16.17 -54.56
CA HIS A 86 -3.11 -15.72 -55.58
C HIS A 86 -2.69 -14.40 -56.26
N GLU A 87 -1.61 -14.44 -57.05
CA GLU A 87 -1.39 -13.49 -58.15
C GLU A 87 -1.40 -14.25 -59.48
N SER A 88 -2.49 -14.11 -60.23
CA SER A 88 -2.53 -14.35 -61.68
C SER A 88 -3.79 -13.69 -62.26
N ASP A 89 -3.53 -12.74 -63.16
CA ASP A 89 -4.30 -12.29 -64.31
C ASP A 89 -5.73 -11.75 -64.11
N ASN A 90 -5.90 -10.44 -64.29
CA ASN A 90 -6.45 -9.90 -65.54
C ASN A 90 -6.43 -8.35 -65.55
N GLU A 91 -5.41 -7.75 -66.16
CA GLU A 91 -5.53 -6.43 -66.76
C GLU A 91 -6.32 -6.56 -68.06
N ASN A 92 -7.51 -5.97 -68.14
CA ASN A 92 -8.07 -5.58 -69.43
C ASN A 92 -9.00 -4.38 -69.28
N VAL A 93 -8.46 -3.22 -69.66
CA VAL A 93 -9.05 -2.27 -70.62
C VAL A 93 -10.58 -2.33 -70.73
N TYR A 94 -11.27 -1.28 -70.29
CA TYR A 94 -12.26 -0.54 -71.09
C TYR A 94 -12.81 0.63 -70.25
N GLN A 95 -12.09 1.74 -70.33
CA GLN A 95 -12.61 3.06 -69.99
C GLN A 95 -13.36 3.61 -71.20
N SER A 96 -14.48 4.28 -70.93
CA SER A 96 -15.31 5.09 -71.85
C SER A 96 -16.52 4.36 -72.45
N LYS A 97 -17.71 4.62 -71.89
CA LYS A 97 -18.96 4.94 -72.62
C LYS A 97 -20.19 4.90 -71.68
N TRP A 98 -20.41 5.95 -70.89
CA TRP A 98 -21.73 6.31 -70.34
C TRP A 98 -21.80 7.82 -70.05
N GLU A 99 -21.45 8.65 -71.04
CA GLU A 99 -21.93 10.04 -71.12
C GLU A 99 -23.15 10.06 -72.06
N GLU A 100 -24.25 9.42 -71.65
CA GLU A 100 -25.55 9.54 -72.35
C GLU A 100 -26.71 9.10 -71.44
N SER A 101 -26.97 9.88 -70.37
CA SER A 101 -28.26 9.86 -69.63
C SER A 101 -28.45 11.10 -68.73
N CYS A 102 -28.09 12.29 -69.21
CA CYS A 102 -28.30 13.55 -68.48
C CYS A 102 -29.68 14.20 -68.76
N ALA A 103 -30.76 13.41 -68.77
CA ALA A 103 -32.12 13.96 -69.00
C ALA A 103 -33.22 13.35 -68.11
N LYS A 104 -32.87 12.46 -67.18
CA LYS A 104 -33.80 11.92 -66.16
C LYS A 104 -33.44 12.31 -64.72
N ALA A 105 -32.30 12.94 -64.50
CA ALA A 105 -31.85 13.36 -63.18
C ALA A 105 -32.62 14.58 -62.63
N ASP A 106 -33.14 15.46 -63.50
CA ASP A 106 -33.81 16.69 -63.05
C ASP A 106 -35.17 16.43 -62.36
N GLU A 107 -35.92 15.38 -62.74
CA GLU A 107 -37.24 15.10 -62.14
C GLU A 107 -37.14 14.37 -60.78
N GLU A 108 -36.14 13.50 -60.61
CA GLU A 108 -35.91 12.76 -59.35
C GLU A 108 -35.31 13.67 -58.26
N GLU A 109 -34.42 14.60 -58.63
CA GLU A 109 -33.86 15.58 -57.67
C GLU A 109 -34.91 16.56 -57.13
N ASP A 110 -35.89 16.95 -57.96
CA ASP A 110 -36.98 17.84 -57.53
C ASP A 110 -38.00 17.13 -56.63
N GLU A 111 -38.25 15.83 -56.84
CA GLU A 111 -39.06 14.99 -55.93
C GLU A 111 -38.40 14.90 -54.54
N ASP A 112 -37.09 14.69 -54.49
CA ASP A 112 -36.32 14.54 -53.26
C ASP A 112 -36.24 15.84 -52.43
N ARG A 113 -36.12 16.99 -53.08
CA ARG A 113 -36.12 18.30 -52.41
C ARG A 113 -37.48 18.62 -51.79
N GLN A 114 -38.56 18.28 -52.49
CA GLN A 114 -39.93 18.55 -52.03
C GLN A 114 -40.34 17.61 -50.90
N PHE A 115 -39.90 16.35 -50.94
CA PHE A 115 -40.06 15.43 -49.82
C PHE A 115 -39.24 15.89 -48.60
N SER A 116 -38.00 16.33 -48.81
CA SER A 116 -37.15 16.85 -47.73
C SER A 116 -37.71 18.11 -47.09
N ASP A 117 -38.24 19.07 -47.87
CA ASP A 117 -38.92 20.27 -47.33
C ASP A 117 -40.16 19.91 -46.50
N LEU A 118 -40.92 18.88 -46.92
CA LEU A 118 -42.04 18.36 -46.15
C LEU A 118 -41.59 17.71 -44.84
N MET A 119 -40.52 16.91 -44.85
CA MET A 119 -39.95 16.30 -43.65
C MET A 119 -39.35 17.34 -42.68
N ASP A 120 -38.71 18.39 -43.22
CA ASP A 120 -38.22 19.54 -42.46
C ASP A 120 -39.37 20.30 -41.79
N ARG A 121 -40.48 20.53 -42.51
CA ARG A 121 -41.69 21.18 -41.97
C ARG A 121 -42.40 20.32 -40.92
N LEU A 122 -42.29 19.01 -41.03
CA LEU A 122 -42.84 18.04 -40.07
C LEU A 122 -41.91 17.79 -38.87
N GLY A 123 -40.67 18.31 -38.90
CA GLY A 123 -39.71 18.19 -37.81
C GLY A 123 -39.18 16.77 -37.58
N THR A 124 -39.16 15.93 -38.61
CA THR A 124 -39.03 14.47 -38.48
C THR A 124 -37.61 13.94 -38.56
N ASN A 125 -36.63 14.78 -38.91
CA ASN A 125 -35.24 14.39 -39.21
C ASN A 125 -34.49 13.71 -38.05
N LYS A 126 -35.09 13.59 -36.87
CA LYS A 126 -34.50 12.98 -35.67
C LYS A 126 -35.25 11.77 -35.14
N ILE A 127 -36.42 11.45 -35.71
CA ILE A 127 -37.40 10.56 -35.08
C ILE A 127 -37.61 9.28 -35.91
N LEU A 128 -37.41 9.31 -37.23
CA LEU A 128 -37.57 8.15 -38.09
C LEU A 128 -36.23 7.62 -38.59
N GLU A 129 -35.98 6.33 -38.35
CA GLU A 129 -34.81 5.62 -38.88
C GLU A 129 -35.03 5.10 -40.31
N ASP A 130 -36.29 4.91 -40.75
CA ASP A 130 -36.66 4.35 -42.06
C ASP A 130 -37.59 5.27 -42.88
N GLU A 131 -37.00 6.29 -43.54
CA GLU A 131 -37.75 7.28 -44.35
C GLU A 131 -38.16 6.77 -45.74
N ASN A 132 -37.59 5.64 -46.18
CA ASN A 132 -37.70 5.14 -47.56
C ASN A 132 -39.13 4.67 -47.92
N ASN A 133 -39.86 4.07 -46.98
CA ASN A 133 -41.23 3.59 -47.23
C ASN A 133 -42.22 4.76 -47.34
N ILE A 134 -42.02 5.81 -46.54
CA ILE A 134 -42.85 7.03 -46.57
C ILE A 134 -42.55 7.81 -47.86
N ARG A 135 -41.27 7.87 -48.26
CA ARG A 135 -40.84 8.46 -49.54
C ARG A 135 -41.47 7.75 -50.74
N GLN A 136 -41.44 6.41 -50.76
CA GLN A 136 -42.03 5.63 -51.84
C GLN A 136 -43.54 5.80 -51.92
N LEU A 137 -44.23 5.77 -50.77
CA LEU A 137 -45.68 5.98 -50.71
C LEU A 137 -46.08 7.41 -51.12
N TRP A 138 -45.30 8.43 -50.72
CA TRP A 138 -45.53 9.83 -51.10
C TRP A 138 -45.33 10.06 -52.61
N SER A 139 -44.29 9.47 -53.22
CA SER A 139 -44.06 9.55 -54.67
C SER A 139 -45.16 8.81 -55.47
N GLN A 140 -45.63 7.65 -55.00
CA GLN A 140 -46.74 6.90 -55.62
C GLN A 140 -48.08 7.63 -55.52
N LEU A 141 -48.43 8.15 -54.33
CA LEU A 141 -49.68 8.85 -54.09
C LEU A 141 -49.79 10.15 -54.91
N ARG A 142 -48.65 10.82 -55.13
CA ARG A 142 -48.54 12.00 -55.98
C ARG A 142 -48.77 11.69 -57.47
N LYS A 143 -48.35 10.49 -57.92
CA LYS A 143 -48.48 10.03 -59.32
C LYS A 143 -49.88 9.49 -59.63
N ASP A 144 -50.47 8.74 -58.70
CA ASP A 144 -51.72 8.01 -58.94
C ASP A 144 -52.98 8.79 -58.50
N GLU A 145 -52.95 9.48 -57.35
CA GLU A 145 -54.12 10.22 -56.80
C GLU A 145 -53.76 11.52 -56.04
N PRO A 146 -53.61 12.67 -56.74
CA PRO A 146 -53.19 13.94 -56.13
C PRO A 146 -54.21 14.53 -55.14
N ARG A 147 -55.46 14.03 -55.10
CA ARG A 147 -56.49 14.47 -54.15
C ARG A 147 -56.31 13.84 -52.77
N LEU A 148 -55.67 12.68 -52.67
CA LEU A 148 -55.46 11.96 -51.42
C LEU A 148 -54.17 12.42 -50.72
N LEU A 149 -53.28 13.09 -51.44
CA LEU A 149 -52.02 13.63 -50.93
C LEU A 149 -52.22 14.56 -49.74
N SER A 150 -53.16 15.51 -49.81
CA SER A 150 -53.40 16.44 -48.70
C SER A 150 -53.90 15.75 -47.41
N ASN A 151 -54.70 14.68 -47.54
CA ASN A 151 -55.14 13.90 -46.39
C ASN A 151 -54.00 13.08 -45.77
N PHE A 152 -53.11 12.55 -46.63
CA PHE A 152 -51.91 11.85 -46.20
C PHE A 152 -50.94 12.82 -45.50
N GLU A 153 -50.75 14.03 -46.03
CA GLU A 153 -49.97 15.08 -45.39
C GLU A 153 -50.56 15.49 -44.04
N GLU A 154 -51.87 15.69 -43.93
CA GLU A 154 -52.52 16.00 -42.64
C GLU A 154 -52.38 14.84 -41.63
N PHE A 155 -52.47 13.60 -42.11
CA PHE A 155 -52.23 12.42 -41.28
C PHE A 155 -50.79 12.37 -40.78
N LEU A 156 -49.80 12.61 -41.65
CA LEU A 156 -48.39 12.71 -41.26
C LEU A 156 -48.18 13.82 -40.23
N VAL A 157 -48.72 15.02 -40.45
CA VAL A 157 -48.67 16.12 -39.47
C VAL A 157 -49.18 15.65 -38.10
N ARG A 158 -50.33 14.97 -38.06
CA ARG A 158 -50.93 14.52 -36.80
C ARG A 158 -50.11 13.42 -36.12
N VAL A 159 -49.64 12.42 -36.88
CA VAL A 159 -48.82 11.32 -36.35
C VAL A 159 -47.48 11.85 -35.84
N PHE A 160 -46.83 12.75 -36.58
CA PHE A 160 -45.57 13.33 -36.14
C PHE A 160 -45.74 14.27 -34.96
N SER A 161 -46.83 15.04 -34.90
CA SER A 161 -47.12 15.85 -33.71
C SER A 161 -47.29 14.97 -32.47
N GLN A 162 -48.05 13.87 -32.57
CA GLN A 162 -48.22 12.91 -31.47
C GLN A 162 -46.91 12.21 -31.08
N LEU A 163 -46.09 11.85 -32.07
CA LEU A 163 -44.81 11.21 -31.82
C LEU A 163 -43.81 12.18 -31.20
N GLN A 164 -43.82 13.44 -31.62
CA GLN A 164 -43.01 14.51 -31.03
C GLN A 164 -43.46 14.84 -29.61
N GLU A 165 -44.76 14.91 -29.35
CA GLU A 165 -45.31 15.05 -27.99
C GLU A 165 -44.85 13.90 -27.09
N ALA A 166 -44.96 12.65 -27.56
CA ALA A 166 -44.49 11.48 -26.81
C ALA A 166 -42.97 11.48 -26.56
N ASP A 167 -42.15 11.90 -27.54
CA ASP A 167 -40.70 12.03 -27.36
C ASP A 167 -40.36 13.15 -26.36
N ASN A 168 -41.07 14.28 -26.41
CA ASN A 168 -40.92 15.36 -25.43
C ASN A 168 -41.28 14.87 -24.01
N GLU A 169 -42.40 14.18 -23.84
CA GLU A 169 -42.80 13.59 -22.55
C GLU A 169 -41.76 12.58 -22.05
N LYS A 170 -41.24 11.71 -22.93
CA LYS A 170 -40.14 10.79 -22.60
C LYS A 170 -38.91 11.57 -22.12
N ASN A 171 -38.49 12.60 -22.85
CA ASN A 171 -37.33 13.42 -22.51
C ASN A 171 -37.53 14.15 -21.17
N GLU A 172 -38.74 14.63 -20.88
CA GLU A 172 -39.09 15.24 -19.59
C GLU A 172 -39.00 14.22 -18.44
N LEU A 173 -39.56 13.03 -18.63
CA LEU A 173 -39.47 11.94 -17.65
C LEU A 173 -38.03 11.50 -17.41
N GLU A 174 -37.24 11.37 -18.47
CA GLU A 174 -35.80 11.09 -18.36
C GLU A 174 -35.07 12.20 -17.60
N CYS A 175 -35.37 13.46 -17.86
CA CYS A 175 -34.79 14.58 -17.12
C CYS A 175 -35.20 14.57 -15.65
N ALA A 176 -36.45 14.26 -15.33
CA ALA A 176 -36.92 14.13 -13.96
C ALA A 176 -36.24 12.96 -13.23
N LEU A 177 -36.07 11.83 -13.90
CA LEU A 177 -35.39 10.65 -13.38
C LEU A 177 -33.89 10.93 -13.15
N LYS A 178 -33.20 11.55 -14.12
CA LYS A 178 -31.80 11.97 -13.98
C LYS A 178 -31.62 12.93 -12.80
N LYS A 179 -32.53 13.90 -12.61
CA LYS A 179 -32.53 14.80 -11.44
C LYS A 179 -32.73 14.02 -10.13
N LYS A 180 -33.64 13.05 -10.09
CA LYS A 180 -33.86 12.23 -8.90
C LYS A 180 -32.63 11.38 -8.56
N ILE A 181 -31.99 10.79 -9.56
CA ILE A 181 -30.73 10.04 -9.39
C ILE A 181 -29.65 10.98 -8.83
N ALA A 182 -29.46 12.16 -9.42
CA ALA A 182 -28.47 13.12 -8.95
C ALA A 182 -28.70 13.53 -7.48
N VAL A 183 -29.95 13.77 -7.07
CA VAL A 183 -30.28 14.06 -5.67
C VAL A 183 -29.96 12.89 -4.75
N TYR A 184 -30.27 11.65 -5.15
CA TYR A 184 -29.90 10.47 -4.36
C TYR A 184 -28.38 10.28 -4.29
N ASP A 185 -27.66 10.53 -5.38
CA ASP A 185 -26.20 10.46 -5.39
C ASP A 185 -25.59 11.52 -4.46
N GLU A 186 -26.12 12.74 -4.44
CA GLU A 186 -25.72 13.80 -3.49
C GLU A 186 -26.02 13.43 -2.03
N GLU A 187 -27.20 12.87 -1.74
CA GLU A 187 -27.56 12.39 -0.39
C GLU A 187 -26.65 11.26 0.08
N ILE A 188 -26.34 10.32 -0.82
CA ILE A 188 -25.41 9.21 -0.55
C ILE A 188 -24.00 9.75 -0.30
N GLN A 189 -23.51 10.70 -1.11
CA GLN A 189 -22.22 11.34 -0.91
C GLN A 189 -22.14 12.06 0.44
N HIS A 190 -23.15 12.87 0.78
CA HIS A 190 -23.21 13.56 2.07
C HIS A 190 -23.19 12.55 3.24
N LEU A 191 -23.90 11.43 3.15
CA LEU A 191 -23.90 10.40 4.19
C LEU A 191 -22.51 9.73 4.32
N TYR A 192 -21.82 9.48 3.21
CA TYR A 192 -20.45 8.96 3.24
C TYR A 192 -19.48 9.95 3.87
N GLU A 193 -19.55 11.24 3.50
CA GLU A 193 -18.74 12.31 4.07
C GLU A 193 -18.97 12.46 5.58
N GLU A 194 -20.23 12.42 6.03
CA GLU A 194 -20.58 12.50 7.44
C GLU A 194 -20.03 11.29 8.21
N MET A 195 -20.20 10.08 7.68
CA MET A 195 -19.65 8.86 8.28
C MET A 195 -18.13 8.91 8.32
N GLU A 196 -17.46 9.36 7.27
CA GLU A 196 -16.01 9.49 7.23
C GLU A 196 -15.51 10.51 8.26
N GLN A 197 -16.20 11.65 8.41
CA GLN A 197 -15.87 12.65 9.41
C GLN A 197 -16.09 12.11 10.84
N GLN A 198 -17.15 11.32 11.08
CA GLN A 198 -17.35 10.65 12.37
C GLN A 198 -16.23 9.66 12.67
N ILE A 199 -15.87 8.80 11.71
CA ILE A 199 -14.76 7.85 11.84
C ILE A 199 -13.46 8.58 12.15
N LYS A 200 -13.19 9.71 11.46
CA LYS A 200 -12.00 10.53 11.69
C LYS A 200 -12.00 11.13 13.10
N ASN A 201 -13.11 11.74 13.53
CA ASN A 201 -13.24 12.33 14.86
C ASN A 201 -13.07 11.28 15.97
N GLU A 202 -13.65 10.08 15.81
CA GLU A 202 -13.50 8.99 16.78
C GLU A 202 -12.06 8.47 16.83
N LYS A 203 -11.40 8.31 15.68
CA LYS A 203 -9.98 7.93 15.61
C LYS A 203 -9.09 8.97 16.32
N GLU A 204 -9.30 10.26 16.05
CA GLU A 204 -8.56 11.34 16.70
C GLU A 204 -8.81 11.37 18.22
N GLN A 205 -10.06 11.23 18.65
CA GLN A 205 -10.40 11.20 20.08
C GLN A 205 -9.79 9.98 20.78
N PHE A 206 -9.77 8.82 20.12
CA PHE A 206 -9.12 7.62 20.64
C PHE A 206 -7.61 7.82 20.79
N LEU A 207 -6.95 8.36 19.76
CA LEU A 207 -5.51 8.65 19.78
C LEU A 207 -5.13 9.65 20.88
N LEU A 208 -5.92 10.70 21.07
CA LEU A 208 -5.70 11.68 22.15
C LEU A 208 -5.83 11.01 23.52
N LYS A 209 -6.89 10.24 23.76
CA LYS A 209 -7.09 9.51 25.02
C LYS A 209 -5.96 8.50 25.30
N ASP A 210 -5.48 7.81 24.27
CA ASP A 210 -4.37 6.86 24.43
C ASP A 210 -3.05 7.58 24.75
N THR A 211 -2.78 8.69 24.05
CA THR A 211 -1.61 9.53 24.31
C THR A 211 -1.64 10.12 25.73
N GLU A 212 -2.78 10.62 26.19
CA GLU A 212 -2.95 11.14 27.56
C GLU A 212 -2.74 10.05 28.62
N ARG A 213 -3.28 8.85 28.40
CA ARG A 213 -3.07 7.70 29.30
C ARG A 213 -1.60 7.29 29.35
N PHE A 214 -0.95 7.23 28.19
CA PHE A 214 0.48 6.93 28.10
C PHE A 214 1.32 7.99 28.82
N GLN A 215 1.06 9.27 28.57
CA GLN A 215 1.74 10.39 29.24
C GLN A 215 1.55 10.35 30.76
N SER A 216 0.32 10.14 31.24
CA SER A 216 0.02 10.02 32.67
C SER A 216 0.78 8.85 33.31
N ARG A 217 0.86 7.71 32.62
CA ARG A 217 1.63 6.54 33.07
C ARG A 217 3.13 6.81 33.04
N SER A 218 3.65 7.50 32.03
CA SER A 218 5.06 7.90 31.93
C SER A 218 5.44 8.81 33.08
N GLN A 219 4.66 9.87 33.32
CA GLN A 219 4.88 10.81 34.42
C GLN A 219 4.84 10.11 35.79
N ALA A 220 3.90 9.19 36.01
CA ALA A 220 3.84 8.41 37.25
C ALA A 220 5.09 7.53 37.44
N LEU A 221 5.61 6.92 36.37
CA LEU A 221 6.85 6.15 36.40
C LEU A 221 8.08 7.05 36.64
N GLU A 222 8.15 8.21 36.01
CA GLU A 222 9.21 9.21 36.23
C GLU A 222 9.21 9.68 37.68
N HIS A 223 8.06 10.03 38.26
CA HIS A 223 7.98 10.39 39.68
C HIS A 223 8.45 9.26 40.60
N LYS A 224 8.10 8.01 40.27
CA LYS A 224 8.56 6.84 41.05
C LYS A 224 10.06 6.61 40.90
N LEU A 225 10.60 6.84 39.70
CA LEU A 225 12.03 6.73 39.42
C LEU A 225 12.79 7.79 40.21
N VAL A 226 12.38 9.05 40.15
CA VAL A 226 12.98 10.15 40.93
C VAL A 226 12.92 9.88 42.43
N SER A 227 11.78 9.38 42.95
CA SER A 227 11.68 8.98 44.36
C SER A 227 12.67 7.88 44.71
N LYS A 228 12.89 6.89 43.82
CA LYS A 228 13.85 5.82 44.04
C LYS A 228 15.30 6.29 43.93
N GLU A 229 15.60 7.22 43.03
CA GLU A 229 16.91 7.87 42.96
C GLU A 229 17.23 8.64 44.25
N GLN A 230 16.27 9.38 44.80
CA GLN A 230 16.43 10.07 46.09
C GLN A 230 16.68 9.09 47.24
N GLU A 231 15.95 7.98 47.30
CA GLU A 231 16.20 6.92 48.30
C GLU A 231 17.61 6.33 48.15
N LEU A 232 18.05 6.07 46.91
CA LEU A 232 19.40 5.56 46.63
C LEU A 232 20.47 6.56 47.05
N GLU A 233 20.28 7.85 46.79
CA GLU A 233 21.20 8.89 47.20
C GLU A 233 21.32 8.96 48.73
N GLN A 234 20.20 8.85 49.46
CA GLN A 234 20.21 8.78 50.93
C GLN A 234 20.96 7.54 51.43
N LEU A 235 20.78 6.38 50.79
CA LEU A 235 21.50 5.16 51.14
C LEU A 235 23.00 5.30 50.88
N VAL A 236 23.41 5.91 49.77
CA VAL A 236 24.82 6.19 49.46
C VAL A 236 25.43 7.13 50.50
N GLN A 237 24.72 8.19 50.89
CA GLN A 237 25.18 9.10 51.94
C GLN A 237 25.33 8.38 53.29
N LYS A 238 24.38 7.51 53.65
CA LYS A 238 24.44 6.70 54.87
C LYS A 238 25.62 5.71 54.82
N GLN A 239 25.83 5.03 53.69
CA GLN A 239 26.96 4.14 53.49
C GLN A 239 28.29 4.89 53.67
N LYS A 240 28.44 6.06 53.03
CA LYS A 240 29.65 6.89 53.15
C LYS A 240 29.93 7.28 54.61
N ARG A 241 28.90 7.60 55.40
CA ARG A 241 29.03 7.88 56.83
C ARG A 241 29.51 6.66 57.62
N LEU A 242 28.89 5.51 57.40
CA LEU A 242 29.26 4.26 58.06
C LEU A 242 30.68 3.82 57.70
N GLU A 243 31.07 3.96 56.44
CA GLU A 243 32.45 3.70 56.00
C GLU A 243 33.46 4.63 56.69
N GLY A 244 33.11 5.91 56.89
CA GLY A 244 33.90 6.85 57.68
C GLY A 244 34.09 6.38 59.12
N GLN A 245 32.99 6.04 59.79
CA GLN A 245 33.02 5.51 61.16
C GLN A 245 33.82 4.22 61.29
N CYS A 246 33.70 3.30 60.32
CA CYS A 246 34.50 2.07 60.30
C CYS A 246 36.00 2.36 60.15
N LYS A 247 36.37 3.37 59.34
CA LYS A 247 37.77 3.80 59.19
C LYS A 247 38.31 4.43 60.47
N GLU A 248 37.53 5.30 61.11
CA GLU A 248 37.89 5.92 62.40
C GLU A 248 38.11 4.85 63.48
N LEU A 249 37.13 3.95 63.69
CA LEU A 249 37.26 2.85 64.65
C LEU A 249 38.45 1.93 64.34
N HIS A 250 38.77 1.73 63.06
CA HIS A 250 39.95 0.95 62.68
C HIS A 250 41.26 1.67 63.06
N ASN A 251 41.33 2.98 62.85
CA ASN A 251 42.46 3.81 63.25
C ASN A 251 42.63 3.81 64.78
N ASP A 252 41.56 4.06 65.54
CA ASP A 252 41.57 4.04 67.01
C ASP A 252 42.01 2.66 67.54
N LYS A 253 41.50 1.58 66.94
CA LYS A 253 41.92 0.21 67.28
C LYS A 253 43.41 -0.02 66.98
N GLN A 254 43.94 0.57 65.92
CA GLN A 254 45.36 0.46 65.59
C GLN A 254 46.22 1.29 66.54
N GLU A 255 45.79 2.51 66.88
CA GLU A 255 46.47 3.39 67.84
C GLU A 255 46.49 2.77 69.24
N THR A 256 45.35 2.31 69.75
CA THR A 256 45.26 1.60 71.04
C THR A 256 46.11 0.34 71.07
N LYS A 257 46.25 -0.40 69.95
CA LYS A 257 47.19 -1.53 69.86
C LYS A 257 48.64 -1.08 69.99
N VAL A 258 49.04 -0.02 69.29
CA VAL A 258 50.40 0.52 69.34
C VAL A 258 50.70 1.02 70.76
N GLU A 259 49.81 1.78 71.38
CA GLU A 259 49.97 2.22 72.77
C GLU A 259 50.04 1.02 73.74
N ASN A 260 49.20 0.00 73.57
CA ASN A 260 49.25 -1.20 74.40
C ASN A 260 50.60 -1.93 74.27
N THR A 261 51.16 -2.02 73.06
CA THR A 261 52.50 -2.58 72.85
C THR A 261 53.60 -1.74 73.50
N LYS A 262 53.50 -0.41 73.44
CA LYS A 262 54.45 0.51 74.08
C LYS A 262 54.39 0.36 75.61
N LEU A 263 53.19 0.36 76.19
CA LEU A 263 52.98 0.16 77.63
C LEU A 263 53.48 -1.21 78.11
N LYS A 264 53.35 -2.26 77.29
CA LYS A 264 53.92 -3.58 77.61
C LYS A 264 55.44 -3.53 77.63
N LEU A 265 56.06 -2.87 76.67
CA LEU A 265 57.51 -2.70 76.60
C LEU A 265 58.03 -1.91 77.81
N THR A 266 57.42 -0.77 78.13
CA THR A 266 57.82 0.02 79.31
C THR A 266 57.58 -0.73 80.63
N ASN A 267 56.50 -1.51 80.73
CA ASN A 267 56.31 -2.38 81.91
C ASN A 267 57.39 -3.46 82.02
N GLN A 268 57.83 -4.05 80.90
CA GLN A 268 58.93 -5.01 80.90
C GLN A 268 60.25 -4.36 81.32
N GLU A 269 60.56 -3.16 80.81
CA GLU A 269 61.74 -2.38 81.19
C GLU A 269 61.73 -2.05 82.69
N LEU A 270 60.60 -1.56 83.21
CA LEU A 270 60.46 -1.26 84.65
C LEU A 270 60.59 -2.51 85.52
N LEU A 271 60.09 -3.67 85.08
CA LEU A 271 60.28 -4.94 85.81
C LEU A 271 61.76 -5.36 85.82
N GLN A 272 62.48 -5.19 84.71
CA GLN A 272 63.92 -5.45 84.66
C GLN A 272 64.71 -4.50 85.56
N GLU A 273 64.36 -3.22 85.59
CA GLU A 273 64.97 -2.24 86.49
C GLU A 273 64.66 -2.55 87.96
N LEU A 274 63.43 -2.96 88.28
CA LEU A 274 63.03 -3.38 89.62
C LEU A 274 63.81 -4.62 90.06
N ASP A 275 63.96 -5.62 89.19
CA ASP A 275 64.76 -6.81 89.48
C ASP A 275 66.24 -6.44 89.67
N ARG A 276 66.79 -5.57 88.82
CA ARG A 276 68.16 -5.06 88.94
C ARG A 276 68.38 -4.35 90.28
N THR A 277 67.50 -3.43 90.65
CA THR A 277 67.58 -2.69 91.92
C THR A 277 67.33 -3.58 93.13
N SER A 278 66.45 -4.58 93.03
CA SER A 278 66.25 -5.61 94.07
C SER A 278 67.51 -6.45 94.27
N GLN A 279 68.17 -6.89 93.19
CA GLN A 279 69.44 -7.60 93.25
C GLN A 279 70.54 -6.73 93.87
N GLU A 280 70.66 -5.47 93.45
CA GLU A 280 71.58 -4.50 94.05
C GLU A 280 71.30 -4.30 95.56
N LEU A 281 70.04 -4.21 95.96
CA LEU A 281 69.62 -4.11 97.37
C LEU A 281 70.02 -5.36 98.17
N ILE A 282 69.80 -6.56 97.63
CA ILE A 282 70.21 -7.83 98.27
C ILE A 282 71.73 -7.85 98.49
N VAL A 283 72.50 -7.45 97.48
CA VAL A 283 73.97 -7.37 97.60
C VAL A 283 74.37 -6.36 98.68
N ALA A 284 73.75 -5.18 98.70
CA ALA A 284 74.00 -4.17 99.74
C ALA A 284 73.62 -4.66 101.15
N GLN A 285 72.49 -5.38 101.29
CA GLN A 285 72.08 -6.00 102.56
C GLN A 285 73.08 -7.07 103.02
N GLN A 286 73.55 -7.92 102.11
CA GLN A 286 74.58 -8.93 102.41
C GLN A 286 75.89 -8.25 102.85
N GLN A 287 76.31 -7.18 102.17
CA GLN A 287 77.50 -6.40 102.57
C GLN A 287 77.33 -5.76 103.95
N LEU A 288 76.17 -5.17 104.25
CA LEU A 288 75.86 -4.63 105.57
C LEU A 288 75.89 -5.71 106.65
N GLN A 289 75.35 -6.90 106.37
CA GLN A 289 75.40 -8.03 107.30
C GLN A 289 76.84 -8.46 107.58
N MET A 290 77.69 -8.58 106.56
CA MET A 290 79.12 -8.87 106.72
C MET A 290 79.82 -7.82 107.59
N LEU A 291 79.57 -6.53 107.34
CA LEU A 291 80.13 -5.44 108.15
C LEU A 291 79.61 -5.45 109.59
N GLN A 292 78.34 -5.83 109.80
CA GLN A 292 77.75 -5.95 111.13
C GLN A 292 78.35 -7.14 111.89
N GLU A 293 78.58 -8.26 111.22
CA GLU A 293 79.30 -9.42 111.76
C GLU A 293 80.74 -9.04 112.14
N GLU A 294 81.47 -8.32 111.28
CA GLU A 294 82.81 -7.78 111.58
C GLU A 294 82.79 -6.81 112.77
N ALA A 295 81.84 -5.87 112.80
CA ALA A 295 81.68 -4.93 113.90
C ALA A 295 81.36 -5.62 115.23
N SER A 296 80.54 -6.69 115.21
CA SER A 296 80.27 -7.49 116.40
C SER A 296 81.48 -8.28 116.88
N ARG A 297 82.30 -8.84 115.96
CA ARG A 297 83.57 -9.49 116.32
C ARG A 297 84.55 -8.50 116.96
N LEU A 298 84.64 -7.28 116.44
CA LEU A 298 85.47 -6.21 117.00
C LEU A 298 84.96 -5.65 118.34
N HIS A 299 83.69 -5.90 118.70
CA HIS A 299 83.12 -5.50 120.00
C HIS A 299 83.27 -6.59 121.08
N GLU A 300 83.54 -7.83 120.66
CA GLU A 300 83.80 -8.98 121.53
C GLU A 300 85.29 -9.19 121.84
N GLU A 301 86.20 -8.46 121.17
CA GLU A 301 87.64 -8.32 121.49
C GLU A 301 87.92 -7.14 122.43
#